data_AF-A0A2J0LBY4-F1
#
_entry.id   AF-A0A2J0LBY4-F1
#
_cell.length_a   1.000
_cell.length_b   1.000
_cell.length_c   1.000
_cell.angle_alpha   90.00
_cell.angle_beta   90.00
_cell.angle_gamma   90.00
#
_symmetry.space_group_name_H-M   'P 1'
#
loop_
_entity.id
_entity.type
_entity.pdbx_description
1 polymer ?
#
loop_
_entity_poly.entity_id
_entity_poly.type
_entity_poly.pdbx_seq_one_letter_code
_entity_poly.pdbx_strand_id
1 'polypeptide(L)'
;DEVIKNTARILISSVQEKGTPQDFIGHIGGDDFVVVTLPEKVDDLCKKIISDFTAMVPGLYNKEDLEKGYIIGKDRQKKTRKIPLLSISIGVVTNEKRKINHVGKVGELGAELKEYAKSLPGSNYVKERRDSA
;
A
#
# COMPACT_ATOMS: atom_id res chain seq x y z
N ASP A 1 15.96 -3.82 -1.13
CA ASP A 1 16.19 -2.91 0.03
C ASP A 1 15.87 -1.46 -0.25
N GLU A 2 16.34 -0.86 -1.34
CA GLU A 2 16.12 0.58 -1.59
C GLU A 2 14.64 0.97 -1.70
N VAL A 3 13.84 0.18 -2.43
CA VAL A 3 12.39 0.42 -2.55
C VAL A 3 11.70 0.40 -1.19
N ILE A 4 12.01 -0.58 -0.34
CA ILE A 4 11.44 -0.70 1.02
C ILE A 4 11.79 0.53 1.86
N LYS A 5 13.04 1.01 1.78
CA LYS A 5 13.48 2.23 2.48
C LYS A 5 12.76 3.48 1.94
N ASN A 6 12.56 3.57 0.63
CA ASN A 6 11.83 4.68 0.03
C ASN A 6 10.35 4.65 0.41
N THR A 7 9.72 3.47 0.45
CA THR A 7 8.35 3.31 0.98
C THR A 7 8.27 3.81 2.42
N ALA A 8 9.18 3.39 3.30
CA ALA A 8 9.19 3.84 4.69
C ALA A 8 9.30 5.38 4.81
N ARG A 9 10.16 6.01 4.00
CA ARG A 9 10.29 7.48 3.95
C ARG A 9 8.98 8.16 3.50
N ILE A 10 8.34 7.63 2.46
CA ILE A 10 7.07 8.13 1.94
C ILE A 10 5.98 8.03 3.03
N LEU A 11 5.91 6.93 3.77
CA LEU A 11 4.95 6.77 4.85
C LEU A 11 5.19 7.82 5.95
N ILE A 12 6.45 8.01 6.37
CA ILE A 12 6.82 9.00 7.38
C ILE A 12 6.44 10.41 6.93
N SER A 13 6.80 10.82 5.71
CA SER A 13 6.48 12.16 5.20
C SER A 13 4.97 12.36 5.03
N SER A 14 4.25 11.33 4.58
CA SER A 14 2.80 11.39 4.41
C SER A 14 2.08 11.59 5.74
N VAL A 15 2.50 10.86 6.79
CA VAL A 15 1.95 11.01 8.14
C VAL A 15 2.29 12.38 8.73
N GLN A 16 3.51 12.88 8.54
CA GLN A 16 3.89 14.22 8.98
C GLN A 16 3.05 15.33 8.32
N GLU A 17 2.68 15.16 7.04
CA GLU A 17 1.95 16.19 6.30
C GLU A 17 0.43 16.10 6.45
N LYS A 18 -0.14 14.89 6.42
CA LYS A 18 -1.60 14.68 6.38
C LYS A 18 -2.18 14.04 7.63
N GLY A 19 -1.36 13.36 8.42
CA GLY A 19 -1.77 12.59 9.60
C GLY A 19 -1.98 13.44 10.85
N THR A 20 -1.74 12.80 11.99
CA THR A 20 -1.78 13.42 13.33
C THR A 20 -0.53 13.09 14.14
N PRO A 21 -0.21 13.85 15.21
CA PRO A 21 0.92 13.52 16.08
C PRO A 21 0.78 12.19 16.83
N GLN A 22 -0.43 11.61 16.89
CA GLN A 22 -0.71 10.32 17.53
C GLN A 22 -0.67 9.15 16.54
N ASP A 23 -0.45 9.42 15.26
CA ASP A 23 -0.41 8.37 14.24
C ASP A 23 0.80 7.45 14.45
N PHE A 24 0.60 6.18 14.16
CA PHE A 24 1.62 5.15 14.31
C PHE A 24 1.99 4.57 12.95
N ILE A 25 3.29 4.34 12.73
CA ILE A 25 3.83 3.62 11.58
C ILE A 25 4.58 2.39 12.08
N GLY A 26 4.23 1.23 11.55
CA GLY A 26 4.91 -0.03 11.83
C GLY A 26 5.40 -0.71 10.56
N HIS A 27 6.52 -1.43 10.67
CA HIS A 27 7.01 -2.35 9.63
C HIS A 27 6.73 -3.77 10.09
N ILE A 28 5.91 -4.50 9.33
CA ILE A 28 5.49 -5.88 9.68
C ILE A 28 6.60 -6.86 9.28
N GLY A 29 7.19 -6.67 8.11
CA GLY A 29 8.26 -7.50 7.56
C GLY A 29 8.24 -7.50 6.03
N GLY A 30 9.39 -7.74 5.40
CA GLY A 30 9.50 -7.69 3.94
C GLY A 30 9.09 -6.31 3.38
N ASP A 31 8.13 -6.30 2.45
CA ASP A 31 7.53 -5.12 1.83
C ASP A 31 6.27 -4.59 2.54
N ASP A 32 5.91 -5.16 3.70
CA ASP A 32 4.64 -4.89 4.36
C ASP A 32 4.74 -3.89 5.52
N PHE A 33 3.88 -2.86 5.47
CA PHE A 33 3.79 -1.78 6.45
C PHE A 33 2.38 -1.62 6.99
N VAL A 34 2.26 -0.99 8.16
CA VAL A 34 0.99 -0.58 8.76
C VAL A 34 1.05 0.89 9.16
N VAL A 35 -0.04 1.60 8.94
CA VAL A 35 -0.27 2.95 9.45
C VAL A 35 -1.58 2.93 10.24
N VAL A 36 -1.55 3.43 11.47
CA VAL A 36 -2.75 3.63 12.31
C VAL A 36 -2.95 5.13 12.47
N THR A 37 -4.15 5.59 12.11
CA THR A 37 -4.52 7.02 12.05
C THR A 37 -6.02 7.18 12.33
N LEU A 38 -6.48 8.43 12.42
CA LEU A 38 -7.90 8.74 12.56
C LEU A 38 -8.67 8.51 11.24
N PRO A 39 -9.93 8.06 11.28
CA PRO A 39 -10.70 7.75 10.08
C PRO A 39 -10.79 8.89 9.06
N GLU A 40 -10.92 10.13 9.53
CA GLU A 40 -10.97 11.34 8.71
C GLU A 40 -9.66 11.62 7.95
N LYS A 41 -8.53 11.07 8.40
CA LYS A 41 -7.22 11.24 7.75
C LYS A 41 -6.93 10.21 6.67
N VAL A 42 -7.67 9.10 6.67
CA VAL A 42 -7.37 7.92 5.85
C VAL A 42 -7.31 8.25 4.36
N ASP A 43 -8.30 8.98 3.83
CA ASP A 43 -8.35 9.25 2.38
C ASP A 43 -7.17 10.12 1.94
N ASP A 44 -6.87 11.17 2.70
CA ASP A 44 -5.78 12.10 2.37
C ASP A 44 -4.42 11.41 2.50
N LEU A 45 -4.23 10.58 3.53
CA LEU A 45 -3.02 9.77 3.68
C LEU A 45 -2.84 8.78 2.52
N CYS A 46 -3.88 7.99 2.20
CA CYS A 46 -3.79 7.01 1.11
C CYS A 46 -3.47 7.69 -0.24
N LYS A 47 -4.15 8.80 -0.55
CA LYS A 47 -3.89 9.57 -1.78
C LYS A 47 -2.47 10.11 -1.81
N LYS A 48 -1.97 10.66 -0.69
CA LYS A 48 -0.60 11.17 -0.61
C LYS A 48 0.44 10.07 -0.81
N ILE A 49 0.29 8.95 -0.10
CA ILE A 49 1.18 7.79 -0.20
C ILE A 49 1.21 7.27 -1.65
N ILE A 50 0.04 7.10 -2.27
CA ILE A 50 -0.07 6.65 -3.66
C ILE A 50 0.60 7.64 -4.61
N SER A 51 0.36 8.93 -4.44
CA SER A 51 0.93 9.99 -5.27
C SER A 51 2.46 9.99 -5.20
N ASP A 52 3.01 10.02 -3.98
CA ASP A 52 4.46 10.06 -3.76
C ASP A 52 5.15 8.77 -4.25
N PHE A 53 4.54 7.61 -3.98
CA PHE A 53 5.06 6.34 -4.46
C PHE A 53 5.07 6.28 -5.98
N THR A 54 3.96 6.67 -6.61
CA THR A 54 3.85 6.70 -8.08
C THR A 54 4.85 7.68 -8.70
N ALA A 55 5.15 8.81 -8.05
CA ALA A 55 6.16 9.76 -8.50
C ALA A 55 7.61 9.23 -8.36
N MET A 56 7.86 8.37 -7.38
CA MET A 56 9.18 7.76 -7.15
C MET A 56 9.47 6.60 -8.11
N VAL A 57 8.44 5.82 -8.48
CA VAL A 57 8.54 4.61 -9.32
C VAL A 57 9.36 4.81 -10.60
N PRO A 58 9.18 5.88 -11.41
CA PRO A 58 9.96 6.06 -12.63
C PRO A 58 11.47 6.10 -12.44
N GLY A 59 11.95 6.60 -11.28
CA GLY A 59 13.37 6.66 -10.96
C GLY A 59 14.03 5.30 -10.75
N LEU A 60 13.25 4.21 -10.70
CA LEU A 60 13.73 2.84 -10.51
C LEU A 60 13.97 2.07 -11.81
N TYR A 61 13.61 2.65 -12.96
CA TYR A 61 13.62 1.96 -14.25
C TYR A 61 14.37 2.77 -15.32
N ASN A 62 14.89 2.06 -16.32
CA ASN A 62 15.38 2.71 -17.52
C ASN A 62 14.20 3.20 -18.40
N LYS A 63 14.53 4.06 -19.37
CA LYS A 63 13.53 4.65 -20.27
C LYS A 63 12.74 3.60 -21.08
N GLU A 64 13.39 2.51 -21.50
CA GLU A 64 12.78 1.48 -22.33
C GLU A 64 11.70 0.70 -21.56
N ASP A 65 11.96 0.36 -20.30
CA ASP A 65 11.00 -0.32 -19.43
C ASP A 65 9.81 0.59 -19.07
N LEU A 66 10.06 1.90 -18.90
CA LEU A 66 9.01 2.90 -18.67
C LEU A 66 8.08 3.04 -19.86
N GLU A 67 8.63 3.13 -21.08
CA GLU A 67 7.84 3.22 -22.31
C GLU A 67 7.00 1.95 -22.55
N LYS A 68 7.52 0.79 -22.16
CA LYS A 68 6.79 -0.50 -22.25
C LYS A 68 5.76 -0.70 -21.14
N GLY A 69 5.95 -0.08 -19.98
CA GLY A 69 5.11 -0.27 -18.79
C GLY A 69 5.30 -1.62 -18.08
N TYR A 70 6.36 -2.36 -18.42
CA TYR A 70 6.70 -3.64 -17.79
C TYR A 70 8.19 -3.96 -17.93
N ILE A 71 8.72 -4.76 -17.01
CA ILE A 71 10.03 -5.39 -17.12
C ILE A 71 9.90 -6.85 -17.55
N ILE A 72 10.96 -7.39 -18.13
CA ILE A 72 11.06 -8.83 -18.43
C ILE A 72 11.79 -9.51 -17.27
N GLY A 73 11.08 -10.36 -16.53
CA GLY A 73 11.63 -11.13 -15.42
C GLY A 73 11.36 -12.63 -15.57
N LYS A 74 12.05 -13.45 -14.77
CA LYS A 74 11.76 -14.88 -14.65
C LYS A 74 10.91 -15.12 -13.42
N ASP A 75 9.85 -15.92 -13.56
CA ASP A 75 9.09 -16.40 -12.40
C ASP A 75 9.85 -17.49 -11.62
N ARG A 76 9.24 -17.99 -10.54
CA ARG A 76 9.83 -19.08 -9.72
C ARG A 76 10.02 -20.40 -10.48
N GLN A 77 9.39 -20.55 -11.65
CA GLN A 77 9.53 -21.70 -12.56
C GLN A 77 10.52 -21.41 -13.71
N LYS A 78 11.32 -20.34 -13.60
CA LYS A 78 12.28 -19.85 -14.61
C LYS A 78 11.64 -19.42 -15.93
N LYS A 79 10.32 -19.26 -16.00
CA LYS A 79 9.62 -18.81 -17.22
C LYS A 79 9.70 -17.29 -17.33
N THR A 80 10.09 -16.82 -18.50
CA THR A 80 10.11 -15.38 -18.82
C THR A 80 8.68 -14.84 -18.87
N ARG A 81 8.42 -13.76 -18.12
CA ARG A 81 7.12 -13.07 -18.10
C ARG A 81 7.31 -11.57 -18.10
N LYS A 82 6.28 -10.87 -18.60
CA LYS A 82 6.13 -9.43 -18.42
C LYS A 82 5.66 -9.18 -16.99
N ILE A 83 6.39 -8.37 -16.24
CA ILE A 83 6.07 -7.98 -14.88
C ILE A 83 5.75 -6.48 -14.93
N PRO A 84 4.55 -6.04 -14.50
CA PRO A 84 4.22 -4.61 -14.45
C PRO A 84 5.24 -3.84 -13.62
N LEU A 85 5.34 -2.53 -13.86
CA LEU A 85 6.12 -1.64 -13.00
C LEU A 85 5.58 -1.68 -11.56
N LEU A 86 6.45 -1.35 -10.61
CA LEU A 86 6.12 -1.34 -9.18
C LEU A 86 4.92 -0.44 -8.90
N SER A 87 4.07 -0.91 -8.01
CA SER A 87 2.90 -0.20 -7.51
C SER A 87 2.73 -0.46 -6.02
N ILE A 88 1.91 0.36 -5.35
CA ILE A 88 1.59 0.19 -3.93
C ILE A 88 0.09 -0.10 -3.75
N SER A 89 -0.22 -1.13 -2.96
CA SER A 89 -1.60 -1.52 -2.64
C SER A 89 -1.86 -1.29 -1.16
N ILE A 90 -2.94 -0.59 -0.83
CA ILE A 90 -3.27 -0.21 0.55
C ILE A 90 -4.66 -0.77 0.92
N GLY A 91 -4.71 -1.65 1.92
CA GLY A 91 -5.97 -2.10 2.52
C GLY A 91 -6.29 -1.25 3.75
N VAL A 92 -7.53 -0.73 3.83
CA VAL A 92 -7.97 0.12 4.95
C VAL A 92 -9.11 -0.55 5.72
N VAL A 93 -8.87 -0.81 7.00
CA VAL A 93 -9.86 -1.24 7.97
C VAL A 93 -10.21 -0.07 8.89
N THR A 94 -11.50 0.26 9.04
CA THR A 94 -11.98 1.25 10.00
C THR A 94 -13.04 0.65 10.93
N ASN A 95 -13.17 1.23 12.13
CA ASN A 95 -14.21 0.90 13.10
C ASN A 95 -15.41 1.87 13.04
N GLU A 96 -15.48 2.75 12.04
CA GLU A 96 -16.56 3.74 11.91
C GLU A 96 -17.94 3.09 11.78
N LYS A 97 -18.00 1.95 11.08
CA LYS A 97 -19.24 1.22 10.81
C LYS A 97 -19.34 -0.15 11.49
N ARG A 98 -18.32 -0.54 12.27
CA ARG A 98 -18.28 -1.85 12.94
C ARG A 98 -17.59 -1.76 14.30
N LYS A 99 -18.12 -2.48 15.27
CA LYS A 99 -17.35 -2.75 16.50
C LYS A 99 -16.31 -3.83 16.21
N ILE A 100 -15.05 -3.52 16.47
CA ILE A 100 -13.95 -4.48 16.40
C ILE A 100 -13.63 -4.91 17.83
N ASN A 101 -14.11 -6.08 18.23
CA ASN A 101 -13.98 -6.57 19.60
C ASN A 101 -12.66 -7.32 19.85
N HIS A 102 -11.93 -7.68 18.79
CA HIS A 102 -10.69 -8.46 18.87
C HIS A 102 -9.66 -7.97 17.84
N VAL A 103 -8.41 -7.78 18.30
CA VAL A 103 -7.30 -7.33 17.45
C VAL A 103 -7.03 -8.28 16.27
N GLY A 104 -7.21 -9.58 16.46
CA GLY A 104 -7.06 -10.58 15.38
C GLY A 104 -7.97 -10.29 14.19
N LYS A 105 -9.14 -9.69 14.42
CA LYS A 105 -10.07 -9.34 13.33
C LYS A 105 -9.55 -8.20 12.45
N VAL A 106 -8.76 -7.27 13.01
CA VAL A 106 -8.09 -6.21 12.23
C VAL A 106 -7.08 -6.83 11.28
N GLY A 107 -6.28 -7.79 11.77
CA GLY A 107 -5.29 -8.49 10.96
C GLY A 107 -5.91 -9.29 9.82
N GLU A 108 -6.98 -10.03 10.10
CA GLU A 108 -7.73 -10.81 9.12
C GLU A 108 -8.32 -9.92 8.01
N LEU A 109 -9.07 -8.87 8.39
CA LEU A 109 -9.67 -7.93 7.44
C LEU A 109 -8.60 -7.16 6.65
N GLY A 110 -7.52 -6.75 7.32
CA GLY A 110 -6.41 -6.07 6.69
C GLY A 110 -5.73 -6.92 5.62
N ALA A 111 -5.53 -8.21 5.90
CA ALA A 111 -4.96 -9.15 4.93
C ALA A 111 -5.89 -9.36 3.72
N GLU A 112 -7.19 -9.56 3.95
CA GLU A 112 -8.18 -9.74 2.87
C GLU A 112 -8.24 -8.52 1.95
N LEU A 113 -8.35 -7.31 2.52
CA LEU A 113 -8.43 -6.06 1.74
C LEU A 113 -7.13 -5.79 0.99
N LYS A 114 -5.99 -6.15 1.58
CA LYS A 114 -4.69 -6.03 0.93
C LYS A 114 -4.56 -7.00 -0.24
N GLU A 115 -5.03 -8.25 -0.10
CA GLU A 115 -5.09 -9.19 -1.23
C GLU A 115 -5.99 -8.67 -2.35
N TYR A 116 -7.16 -8.13 -2.00
CA TYR A 116 -8.05 -7.53 -2.98
C TYR A 116 -7.42 -6.30 -3.66
N ALA A 117 -6.79 -5.40 -2.91
CA ALA A 117 -6.08 -4.25 -3.47
C ALA A 117 -4.92 -4.68 -4.39
N LYS A 118 -4.21 -5.77 -4.07
CA LYS A 118 -3.15 -6.35 -4.93
C LYS A 118 -3.68 -6.96 -6.23
N SER A 119 -4.96 -7.35 -6.28
CA SER A 119 -5.60 -7.85 -7.50
C SER A 119 -5.94 -6.74 -8.50
N LEU A 120 -6.01 -5.49 -8.04
CA LEU A 120 -6.28 -4.33 -8.87
C LEU A 120 -4.99 -3.82 -9.53
N PRO A 121 -5.06 -3.34 -10.78
CA PRO A 121 -3.88 -2.83 -11.47
C PRO A 121 -3.40 -1.50 -10.90
N GLY A 122 -2.07 -1.37 -10.75
CA GLY A 122 -1.42 -0.12 -10.36
C GLY A 122 -1.59 0.26 -8.89
N SER A 123 -1.15 1.46 -8.55
CA SER A 123 -1.20 1.95 -7.17
C SER A 123 -2.63 2.29 -6.77
N ASN A 124 -3.13 1.69 -5.69
CA ASN A 124 -4.53 1.81 -5.28
C ASN A 124 -4.73 1.62 -3.77
N TYR A 125 -5.88 2.07 -3.27
CA TYR A 125 -6.32 1.74 -1.93
C TYR A 125 -7.77 1.28 -1.93
N VAL A 126 -8.09 0.33 -1.04
CA VAL A 126 -9.44 -0.16 -0.85
C VAL A 126 -9.84 0.02 0.61
N LYS A 127 -10.97 0.69 0.80
CA LYS A 127 -11.65 0.78 2.09
C LYS A 127 -12.63 -0.35 2.23
N GLU A 128 -12.66 -0.96 3.40
CA GLU A 128 -13.73 -1.87 3.75
C GLU A 128 -15.08 -1.13 3.74
N ARG A 129 -16.05 -1.70 3.03
CA ARG A 129 -17.40 -1.13 2.85
C ARG A 129 -18.52 -2.08 3.25
N ARG A 130 -18.22 -3.34 3.60
CA ARG A 130 -19.21 -4.32 4.04
C ARG A 130 -19.68 -3.94 5.44
N ASP A 131 -20.96 -3.66 5.59
CA ASP A 131 -21.56 -3.52 6.91
C ASP A 131 -21.58 -4.89 7.60
N SER A 132 -21.32 -4.90 8.91
CA SER A 132 -21.46 -6.12 9.69
C SER A 132 -22.96 -6.40 9.82
N ALA A 133 -23.43 -7.47 9.17
CA ALA A 133 -24.79 -7.99 9.38
C ALA A 133 -24.98 -8.46 10.83
#